data_AF-A0A7R9QRH7-F1
#
_entry.id   AF-A0A7R9QRH7-F1
#
_cell.length_a   1.000
_cell.length_b   1.000
_cell.length_c   1.000
_cell.angle_alpha   90.00
_cell.angle_beta   90.00
_cell.angle_gamma   90.00
#
_symmetry.space_group_name_H-M   'P 1'
#
loop_
_entity.id
_entity.type
_entity.pdbx_description
1 polymer ?
#
loop_
_entity_poly.entity_id
_entity_poly.type
_entity_poly.pdbx_seq_one_letter_code
_entity_poly.pdbx_strand_id
1 'polypeptide(L)'
;STDIFVNRYPEDGGDNEGPHYWAAAAGHLIQYLSLLSSATGNDMKWSANQLLRKTGDYIYGVHIDQDHFFNYGDSYPREIYDPSVVLEYGKFEGIAPKAPQPIESWFPDLQLITLRTNEGSPKGLFLGAKAGANYDTQHNHNDVGSFVVYVDGLPALIDIGVGTYTINTFSKDRYSIWTFQSQWHNSPTINGIEQECGPQYAAQYAKYTKLENGGQFEADIAGAYPTEAQVKSWSEDSKIEDSWGKHINRVSLVPKKESLEGQFTVTFHL
;
A
#
# COMPACT_ATOMS: atom_id res chain seq x y z
N SER A 1 15.85 -1.89 21.77
CA SER A 1 17.07 -1.27 21.21
C SER A 1 16.76 -0.82 19.79
N THR A 2 17.31 0.31 19.32
CA THR A 2 16.93 0.90 18.02
C THR A 2 17.42 0.09 16.81
N ASP A 3 18.54 -0.60 16.94
CA ASP A 3 19.02 -1.60 15.99
C ASP A 3 18.01 -2.74 15.77
N ILE A 4 17.43 -3.28 16.85
CA ILE A 4 16.40 -4.33 16.76
C ILE A 4 15.14 -3.80 16.07
N PHE A 5 14.77 -2.55 16.30
CA PHE A 5 13.63 -1.92 15.64
C PHE A 5 13.87 -1.76 14.14
N VAL A 6 15.02 -1.18 13.75
CA VAL A 6 15.39 -0.99 12.34
C VAL A 6 15.49 -2.32 11.60
N ASN A 7 16.03 -3.36 12.23
CA ASN A 7 16.19 -4.69 11.62
C ASN A 7 14.86 -5.44 11.39
N ARG A 8 13.71 -4.88 11.79
CA ARG A 8 12.39 -5.43 11.45
C ARG A 8 11.83 -4.92 10.13
N TYR A 9 12.35 -3.81 9.61
CA TYR A 9 11.91 -3.30 8.33
C TYR A 9 12.40 -4.19 7.18
N PRO A 10 11.57 -4.40 6.14
CA PRO A 10 11.99 -5.04 4.90
C PRO A 10 13.10 -4.23 4.21
N GLU A 11 13.85 -4.87 3.31
CA GLU A 11 14.98 -4.23 2.62
C GLU A 11 14.56 -3.05 1.74
N ASP A 12 13.29 -2.99 1.32
CA ASP A 12 12.69 -1.90 0.57
C ASP A 12 12.21 -0.73 1.45
N GLY A 13 12.25 -0.88 2.78
CA GLY A 13 11.83 0.14 3.74
C GLY A 13 10.31 0.29 3.90
N GLY A 14 9.52 -0.59 3.28
CA GLY A 14 8.07 -0.56 3.38
C GLY A 14 7.55 -0.73 4.81
N ASP A 15 6.47 0.01 5.14
CA ASP A 15 5.76 -0.14 6.41
C ASP A 15 4.53 -1.02 6.23
N ASN A 16 4.53 -2.23 6.77
CA ASN A 16 3.42 -3.17 6.60
C ASN A 16 2.16 -2.79 7.39
N GLU A 17 2.22 -1.81 8.31
CA GLU A 17 1.05 -1.29 9.02
C GLU A 17 0.34 -0.15 8.25
N GLY A 18 0.97 0.35 7.19
CA GLY A 18 0.41 1.35 6.28
C GLY A 18 0.90 2.78 6.54
N PRO A 19 0.53 3.74 5.65
CA PRO A 19 0.97 5.13 5.75
C PRO A 19 0.66 5.79 7.10
N HIS A 20 -0.44 5.47 7.76
CA HIS A 20 -0.81 6.10 9.03
C HIS A 20 0.22 5.81 10.13
N TYR A 21 0.70 4.58 10.20
CA TYR A 21 1.63 4.11 11.22
C TYR A 21 3.09 4.48 10.96
N TRP A 22 3.43 4.85 9.72
CA TRP A 22 4.77 5.31 9.34
C TRP A 22 5.31 6.42 10.24
N ALA A 23 4.50 7.44 10.53
CA ALA A 23 4.94 8.54 11.38
C ALA A 23 5.14 8.12 12.84
N ALA A 24 4.32 7.20 13.33
CA ALA A 24 4.45 6.65 14.69
C ALA A 24 5.66 5.70 14.83
N ALA A 25 6.14 5.15 13.71
CA ALA A 25 7.25 4.21 13.63
C ALA A 25 8.54 4.89 13.14
N ALA A 26 8.77 4.91 11.83
CA ALA A 26 9.93 5.53 11.18
C ALA A 26 10.07 7.02 11.55
N GLY A 27 8.96 7.75 11.63
CA GLY A 27 8.94 9.16 11.99
C GLY A 27 9.47 9.46 13.41
N HIS A 28 9.01 8.72 14.43
CA HIS A 28 9.56 8.86 15.77
C HIS A 28 11.00 8.37 15.88
N LEU A 29 11.39 7.37 15.09
CA LEU A 29 12.78 6.92 15.04
C LEU A 29 13.71 8.04 14.58
N ILE A 30 13.40 8.74 13.48
CA ILE A 30 14.28 9.81 12.98
C ILE A 30 14.40 10.96 13.99
N GLN A 31 13.31 11.31 14.66
CA GLN A 31 13.33 12.33 15.72
C GLN A 31 14.19 11.89 16.91
N TYR A 32 14.06 10.63 17.34
CA TYR A 32 14.91 10.05 18.39
C TYR A 32 16.38 10.10 18.01
N LEU A 33 16.73 9.71 16.78
CA LEU A 33 18.11 9.73 16.29
C LEU A 33 18.66 11.16 16.20
N SER A 34 17.86 12.12 15.73
CA SER A 34 18.21 13.54 15.68
C SER A 34 18.49 14.11 17.08
N LEU A 35 17.62 13.83 18.05
CA LEU A 35 17.81 14.19 19.45
C LEU A 35 19.06 13.55 20.06
N LEU A 36 19.30 12.27 19.77
CA LEU A 36 20.47 11.53 20.27
C LEU A 36 21.77 12.08 19.70
N SER A 37 21.82 12.38 18.39
CA SER A 37 22.98 13.03 17.75
C SER A 37 23.23 14.41 18.35
N SER A 38 22.18 15.20 18.58
CA SER A 38 22.28 16.52 19.23
C SER A 38 22.81 16.42 20.66
N ALA A 39 22.28 15.49 21.47
CA ALA A 39 22.66 15.34 22.87
C ALA A 39 24.08 14.79 23.08
N THR A 40 24.57 13.97 22.14
CA THR A 40 25.89 13.34 22.24
C THR A 40 26.99 14.11 21.51
N GLY A 41 26.64 15.07 20.64
CA GLY A 41 27.59 15.73 19.76
C GLY A 41 28.25 14.79 18.74
N ASN A 42 27.74 13.56 18.61
CA ASN A 42 28.22 12.56 17.70
C ASN A 42 27.14 12.28 16.67
N ASP A 43 27.40 12.65 15.42
CA ASP A 43 26.61 12.16 14.31
C ASP A 43 26.98 10.68 14.11
N MET A 44 26.35 9.83 14.93
CA MET A 44 26.29 8.41 14.64
C MET A 44 25.81 8.33 13.20
N LYS A 45 26.61 7.78 12.28
CA LYS A 45 26.45 7.86 10.81
C LYS A 45 25.21 7.14 10.29
N TRP A 46 24.05 7.35 10.91
CA TRP A 46 22.74 6.88 10.51
C TRP A 46 22.39 7.43 9.14
N SER A 47 22.86 8.64 8.81
CA SER A 47 22.78 9.22 7.48
C SER A 47 23.57 8.43 6.43
N ALA A 48 24.31 7.37 6.78
CA ALA A 48 24.86 6.41 5.83
C ALA A 48 23.98 5.16 5.67
N ASN A 49 23.07 4.89 6.61
CA ASN A 49 22.22 3.71 6.61
C ASN A 49 21.15 3.81 5.51
N GLN A 50 21.25 2.91 4.52
CA GLN A 50 20.34 2.89 3.39
C GLN A 50 18.92 2.46 3.78
N LEU A 51 18.77 1.57 4.76
CA LEU A 51 17.45 1.14 5.22
C LEU A 51 16.69 2.31 5.85
N LEU A 52 17.35 3.14 6.66
CA LEU A 52 16.72 4.34 7.24
C LEU A 52 16.28 5.35 6.18
N ARG A 53 17.03 5.49 5.08
CA ARG A 53 16.57 6.30 3.94
C ARG A 53 15.35 5.71 3.28
N LYS A 54 15.40 4.41 2.98
CA LYS A 54 14.28 3.71 2.33
C LYS A 54 12.99 3.77 3.15
N THR A 55 13.06 3.71 4.48
CA THR A 55 11.88 3.91 5.33
C THR A 55 11.35 5.34 5.27
N GLY A 56 12.21 6.34 5.07
CA GLY A 56 11.81 7.71 4.74
C GLY A 56 11.18 7.80 3.35
N ASP A 57 11.82 7.23 2.34
CA ASP A 57 11.37 7.24 0.94
C ASP A 57 10.03 6.54 0.72
N TYR A 58 9.73 5.50 1.52
CA TYR A 58 8.48 4.75 1.48
C TYR A 58 7.27 5.68 1.45
N ILE A 59 7.25 6.73 2.29
CA ILE A 59 6.08 7.62 2.37
C ILE A 59 5.82 8.37 1.06
N TYR A 60 6.88 8.66 0.30
CA TYR A 60 6.74 9.27 -1.03
C TYR A 60 6.29 8.26 -2.08
N GLY A 61 6.66 6.99 -1.92
CA GLY A 61 6.24 5.92 -2.84
C GLY A 61 4.74 5.64 -2.75
N VAL A 62 4.12 5.84 -1.59
CA VAL A 62 2.67 5.68 -1.36
C VAL A 62 1.90 7.01 -1.41
N HIS A 63 2.57 8.14 -1.65
CA HIS A 63 1.95 9.46 -1.78
C HIS A 63 1.27 9.65 -3.14
N ILE A 64 0.03 10.12 -3.11
CA ILE A 64 -0.78 10.37 -4.31
C ILE A 64 -0.65 11.84 -4.73
N ASP A 65 -1.23 12.73 -3.92
CA ASP A 65 -1.13 14.19 -4.00
C ASP A 65 -1.68 14.81 -2.70
N GLN A 66 -1.20 16.01 -2.34
CA GLN A 66 -1.63 16.72 -1.12
C GLN A 66 -1.63 15.82 0.11
N ASP A 67 -2.78 15.61 0.76
CA ASP A 67 -2.96 14.75 1.92
C ASP A 67 -3.47 13.34 1.57
N HIS A 68 -3.52 12.96 0.28
CA HIS A 68 -3.93 11.61 -0.13
C HIS A 68 -2.75 10.66 -0.25
N PHE A 69 -2.93 9.46 0.30
CA PHE A 69 -1.98 8.35 0.29
C PHE A 69 -2.70 7.07 -0.12
N PHE A 70 -1.97 6.10 -0.66
CA PHE A 70 -2.52 4.76 -0.86
C PHE A 70 -2.71 4.08 0.51
N ASN A 71 -3.93 4.15 1.03
CA ASN A 71 -4.28 3.93 2.43
C ASN A 71 -4.57 2.45 2.77
N TYR A 72 -3.63 1.56 2.48
CA TYR A 72 -3.70 0.18 2.97
C TYR A 72 -3.43 0.09 4.48
N GLY A 73 -3.82 -1.05 5.07
CA GLY A 73 -3.75 -1.24 6.52
C GLY A 73 -4.67 -0.28 7.27
N ASP A 74 -4.41 -0.05 8.54
CA ASP A 74 -5.20 0.85 9.38
C ASP A 74 -4.84 2.33 9.08
N SER A 75 -5.08 2.76 7.85
CA SER A 75 -4.81 4.11 7.36
C SER A 75 -6.06 4.83 6.87
N TYR A 76 -6.07 6.15 6.99
CA TYR A 76 -7.14 7.00 6.45
C TYR A 76 -6.83 7.38 4.99
N PRO A 77 -7.85 7.63 4.16
CA PRO A 77 -7.65 8.10 2.78
C PRO A 77 -7.00 9.50 2.72
N ARG A 78 -7.08 10.25 3.82
CA ARG A 78 -6.42 11.54 3.98
C ARG A 78 -5.59 11.55 5.26
N GLU A 79 -4.30 11.82 5.14
CA GLU A 79 -3.33 11.85 6.24
C GLU A 79 -2.60 13.18 6.27
N ILE A 80 -2.49 13.76 7.47
CA ILE A 80 -1.69 14.96 7.70
C ILE A 80 -0.61 14.59 8.70
N TYR A 81 0.63 14.51 8.21
CA TYR A 81 1.79 14.27 9.06
C TYR A 81 2.24 15.54 9.77
N ASP A 82 2.81 15.38 10.96
CA ASP A 82 3.54 16.46 11.62
C ASP A 82 4.68 16.91 10.68
N PRO A 83 4.69 18.19 10.23
CA PRO A 83 5.71 18.67 9.30
C PRO A 83 7.14 18.54 9.84
N SER A 84 7.32 18.48 11.16
CA SER A 84 8.63 18.26 11.77
C SER A 84 9.19 16.88 11.44
N VAL A 85 8.36 15.84 11.39
CA VAL A 85 8.79 14.46 11.06
C VAL A 85 9.34 14.40 9.64
N VAL A 86 8.58 14.94 8.68
CA VAL A 86 8.98 14.96 7.26
C VAL A 86 10.23 15.83 7.07
N LEU A 87 10.32 16.95 7.77
CA LEU A 87 11.48 17.84 7.71
C LEU A 87 12.75 17.18 8.27
N GLU A 88 12.66 16.41 9.36
CA GLU A 88 13.83 15.71 9.92
C GLU A 88 14.39 14.68 8.93
N TYR A 89 13.53 13.94 8.22
CA TYR A 89 13.96 13.09 7.10
C TYR A 89 14.62 13.90 5.97
N GLY A 90 14.02 15.03 5.57
CA GLY A 90 14.59 15.90 4.54
C GLY A 90 15.97 16.46 4.91
N LYS A 91 16.19 16.84 6.17
CA LYS A 91 17.50 17.28 6.69
C LYS A 91 18.53 16.16 6.67
N PHE A 92 18.10 14.95 7.05
CA PHE A 92 18.96 13.76 7.10
C PHE A 92 19.47 13.36 5.72
N GLU A 93 18.68 13.59 4.68
CA GLU A 93 19.04 13.29 3.29
C GLU A 93 19.65 14.47 2.54
N GLY A 94 19.58 15.68 3.10
CA GLY A 94 20.08 16.90 2.46
C GLY A 94 19.28 17.32 1.22
N ILE A 95 18.01 16.91 1.13
CA ILE A 95 17.15 17.17 -0.02
C ILE A 95 16.32 18.45 0.17
N ALA A 96 16.03 19.13 -0.95
CA ALA A 96 15.09 20.24 -0.93
C ALA A 96 13.67 19.70 -0.65
N PRO A 97 12.86 20.37 0.19
CA PRO A 97 11.51 19.91 0.52
C PRO A 97 10.60 20.05 -0.69
N LYS A 98 10.43 18.95 -1.43
CA LYS A 98 9.48 18.81 -2.54
C LYS A 98 9.03 17.36 -2.59
N ALA A 99 7.72 17.12 -2.65
CA ALA A 99 7.19 15.78 -2.88
C ALA A 99 7.71 15.27 -4.25
N PRO A 100 8.47 14.16 -4.29
CA PRO A 100 9.09 13.71 -5.53
C PRO A 100 8.08 13.15 -6.53
N GLN A 101 6.91 12.66 -6.05
CA GLN A 101 5.85 12.06 -6.86
C GLN A 101 6.44 11.09 -7.90
N PRO A 102 7.05 9.99 -7.45
CA PRO A 102 7.76 9.06 -8.32
C PRO A 102 6.81 8.47 -9.35
N ILE A 103 7.32 8.22 -10.57
CA ILE A 103 6.53 7.60 -11.65
C ILE A 103 5.98 6.23 -11.26
N GLU A 104 6.72 5.51 -10.42
CA GLU A 104 6.35 4.20 -9.88
C GLU A 104 7.06 3.92 -8.56
N SER A 105 6.48 3.08 -7.73
CA SER A 105 7.13 2.53 -6.53
C SER A 105 6.67 1.11 -6.30
N TRP A 106 7.62 0.17 -6.33
CA TRP A 106 7.39 -1.26 -6.13
C TRP A 106 8.00 -1.71 -4.80
N PHE A 107 7.15 -2.21 -3.91
CA PHE A 107 7.53 -2.75 -2.61
C PHE A 107 7.31 -4.27 -2.63
N PRO A 108 8.32 -5.08 -3.03
CA PRO A 108 8.16 -6.52 -3.18
C PRO A 108 7.79 -7.26 -1.90
N ASP A 109 8.29 -6.81 -0.74
CA ASP A 109 7.99 -7.45 0.54
C ASP A 109 6.53 -7.25 0.94
N LEU A 110 5.98 -6.06 0.65
CA LEU A 110 4.56 -5.72 0.85
C LEU A 110 3.66 -6.23 -0.28
N GLN A 111 4.25 -6.55 -1.43
CA GLN A 111 3.58 -6.77 -2.70
C GLN A 111 2.64 -5.63 -3.09
N LEU A 112 3.17 -4.41 -2.99
CA LEU A 112 2.46 -3.16 -3.24
C LEU A 112 3.11 -2.39 -4.38
N ILE A 113 2.28 -1.86 -5.28
CA ILE A 113 2.73 -0.99 -6.36
C ILE A 113 1.97 0.33 -6.34
N THR A 114 2.67 1.41 -6.66
CA THR A 114 2.07 2.65 -7.15
C THR A 114 2.59 2.96 -8.55
N LEU A 115 1.72 3.47 -9.41
CA LEU A 115 2.03 3.89 -10.77
C LEU A 115 1.37 5.24 -11.02
N ARG A 116 2.05 6.15 -11.72
CA ARG A 116 1.46 7.39 -12.23
C ARG A 116 1.90 7.69 -13.64
N THR A 117 1.12 8.52 -14.34
CA THR A 117 1.41 8.88 -15.73
C THR A 117 2.48 9.96 -15.87
N ASN A 118 2.66 10.83 -14.88
CA ASN A 118 3.60 11.95 -14.93
C ASN A 118 4.44 12.00 -13.65
N GLU A 119 5.76 11.85 -13.77
CA GLU A 119 6.68 12.01 -12.65
C GLU A 119 6.67 13.46 -12.15
N GLY A 120 6.71 13.65 -10.83
CA GLY A 120 6.76 14.98 -10.22
C GLY A 120 5.47 15.81 -10.39
N SER A 121 4.37 15.20 -10.84
CA SER A 121 3.09 15.88 -11.05
C SER A 121 1.89 14.99 -10.66
N PRO A 122 0.84 15.56 -10.03
CA PRO A 122 -0.40 14.84 -9.77
C PRO A 122 -1.32 14.76 -10.99
N LYS A 123 -1.04 15.57 -12.04
CA LYS A 123 -1.83 15.54 -13.29
C LYS A 123 -1.77 14.18 -13.96
N GLY A 124 -2.89 13.77 -14.55
CA GLY A 124 -3.09 12.47 -15.17
C GLY A 124 -3.56 11.44 -14.17
N LEU A 125 -3.14 10.19 -14.34
CA LEU A 125 -3.65 9.08 -13.54
C LEU A 125 -2.64 8.59 -12.53
N PHE A 126 -3.15 8.18 -11.38
CA PHE A 126 -2.45 7.44 -10.35
C PHE A 126 -3.23 6.15 -10.06
N LEU A 127 -2.50 5.06 -9.87
CA LEU A 127 -2.99 3.75 -9.49
C LEU A 127 -2.15 3.25 -8.32
N GLY A 128 -2.80 2.83 -7.22
CA GLY A 128 -2.19 2.02 -6.18
C GLY A 128 -2.84 0.65 -6.16
N ALA A 129 -2.06 -0.43 -6.03
CA ALA A 129 -2.59 -1.79 -5.94
C ALA A 129 -1.80 -2.64 -4.94
N LYS A 130 -2.50 -3.53 -4.23
CA LYS A 130 -1.96 -4.41 -3.20
C LYS A 130 -2.32 -5.86 -3.50
N ALA A 131 -1.33 -6.76 -3.48
CA ALA A 131 -1.57 -8.19 -3.42
C ALA A 131 -1.52 -8.65 -1.96
N GLY A 132 -0.34 -8.67 -1.34
CA GLY A 132 -0.17 -8.78 0.12
C GLY A 132 -0.80 -10.03 0.76
N ALA A 133 -1.10 -9.92 2.05
CA ALA A 133 -1.71 -10.98 2.85
C ALA A 133 -2.71 -10.43 3.88
N ASN A 134 -3.67 -11.26 4.30
CA ASN A 134 -4.65 -10.94 5.35
C ASN A 134 -4.14 -11.36 6.75
N TYR A 135 -2.83 -11.22 6.98
CA TYR A 135 -2.15 -11.50 8.26
C TYR A 135 -0.73 -10.90 8.29
N ASP A 136 -0.44 -9.91 7.46
CA ASP A 136 0.88 -9.27 7.41
C ASP A 136 1.18 -8.45 8.69
N THR A 137 0.15 -7.91 9.35
CA THR A 137 0.25 -7.17 10.63
C THR A 137 -0.98 -7.33 11.54
N GLN A 138 -0.98 -6.66 12.69
CA GLN A 138 -2.18 -6.47 13.52
C GLN A 138 -3.10 -5.34 13.00
N HIS A 139 -2.64 -4.61 11.98
CA HIS A 139 -3.29 -3.44 11.39
C HIS A 139 -3.77 -3.71 9.96
N ASN A 140 -3.83 -4.97 9.55
CA ASN A 140 -4.27 -5.35 8.22
C ASN A 140 -5.80 -5.37 8.10
N HIS A 141 -6.28 -5.26 6.86
CA HIS A 141 -7.67 -5.54 6.46
C HIS A 141 -7.71 -6.84 5.65
N ASN A 142 -8.90 -7.33 5.33
CA ASN A 142 -9.08 -8.42 4.37
C ASN A 142 -9.21 -7.85 2.95
N ASP A 143 -8.10 -7.41 2.37
CA ASP A 143 -8.09 -6.56 1.18
C ASP A 143 -7.04 -6.99 0.13
N VAL A 144 -6.72 -8.28 0.07
CA VAL A 144 -5.83 -8.80 -0.99
C VAL A 144 -6.45 -8.51 -2.37
N GLY A 145 -5.69 -7.85 -3.25
CA GLY A 145 -6.17 -7.38 -4.54
C GLY A 145 -6.86 -6.00 -4.54
N SER A 146 -6.86 -5.31 -3.40
CA SER A 146 -7.40 -3.95 -3.34
C SER A 146 -6.58 -2.98 -4.20
N PHE A 147 -7.27 -1.99 -4.75
CA PHE A 147 -6.65 -0.94 -5.54
C PHE A 147 -7.38 0.40 -5.39
N VAL A 148 -6.69 1.48 -5.72
CA VAL A 148 -7.24 2.85 -5.75
C VAL A 148 -6.86 3.55 -7.05
N VAL A 149 -7.72 4.46 -7.51
CA VAL A 149 -7.50 5.25 -8.73
C VAL A 149 -7.78 6.72 -8.45
N TYR A 150 -6.85 7.57 -8.88
CA TYR A 150 -6.95 9.02 -8.77
C TYR A 150 -6.71 9.68 -10.13
N VAL A 151 -7.41 10.78 -10.40
CA VAL A 151 -7.30 11.59 -11.62
C VAL A 151 -6.94 13.01 -11.22
N ASP A 152 -5.84 13.54 -11.75
CA ASP A 152 -5.33 14.88 -11.45
C ASP A 152 -5.16 15.15 -9.94
N GLY A 153 -4.76 14.12 -9.19
CA GLY A 153 -4.61 14.16 -7.72
C GLY A 153 -5.92 14.06 -6.94
N LEU A 154 -7.06 13.89 -7.62
CA LEU A 154 -8.38 13.80 -7.01
C LEU A 154 -8.90 12.35 -7.00
N PRO A 155 -9.65 11.94 -5.96
CA PRO A 155 -10.17 10.58 -5.84
C PRO A 155 -11.13 10.24 -6.98
N ALA A 156 -10.98 9.04 -7.54
CA ALA A 156 -11.91 8.48 -8.53
C ALA A 156 -12.43 7.10 -8.10
N LEU A 157 -11.57 6.23 -7.57
CA LEU A 157 -11.92 4.99 -6.87
C LEU A 157 -11.09 4.95 -5.59
N ILE A 158 -11.75 4.90 -4.44
CA ILE A 158 -11.09 5.05 -3.15
C ILE A 158 -11.17 3.76 -2.33
N ASP A 159 -10.29 3.67 -1.35
CA ASP A 159 -10.49 2.80 -0.20
C ASP A 159 -10.91 3.68 0.98
N ILE A 160 -11.95 3.27 1.70
CA ILE A 160 -12.49 4.01 2.84
C ILE A 160 -11.53 4.00 4.04
N GLY A 161 -10.64 3.01 4.10
CA GLY A 161 -9.66 2.84 5.16
C GLY A 161 -10.27 2.49 6.51
N VAL A 162 -9.55 2.85 7.57
CA VAL A 162 -9.87 2.46 8.95
C VAL A 162 -11.05 3.24 9.54
N GLY A 163 -11.92 2.54 10.27
CA GLY A 163 -12.99 3.14 11.07
C GLY A 163 -12.52 3.61 12.46
N THR A 164 -13.42 4.19 13.25
CA THR A 164 -13.12 4.51 14.65
C THR A 164 -12.80 3.25 15.45
N TYR A 165 -11.68 3.26 16.16
CA TYR A 165 -11.28 2.15 17.02
C TYR A 165 -12.27 1.89 18.14
N THR A 166 -12.62 0.62 18.28
CA THR A 166 -13.50 0.11 19.34
C THR A 166 -12.78 -1.02 20.07
N ILE A 167 -13.40 -1.55 21.13
CA ILE A 167 -12.88 -2.74 21.80
C ILE A 167 -12.74 -3.93 20.84
N ASN A 168 -13.56 -3.99 19.78
CA ASN A 168 -13.50 -5.08 18.81
C ASN A 168 -12.23 -5.03 17.94
N THR A 169 -11.67 -3.83 17.71
CA THR A 169 -10.48 -3.61 16.86
C THR A 169 -9.28 -4.46 17.28
N PHE A 170 -9.10 -4.67 18.58
CA PHE A 170 -7.99 -5.42 19.16
C PHE A 170 -8.42 -6.79 19.72
N SER A 171 -9.56 -7.29 19.25
CA SER A 171 -10.12 -8.57 19.67
C SER A 171 -10.15 -9.57 18.52
N LYS A 172 -10.50 -10.82 18.82
CA LYS A 172 -10.82 -11.82 17.80
C LYS A 172 -11.98 -11.42 16.87
N ASP A 173 -12.81 -10.46 17.30
CA ASP A 173 -13.96 -9.97 16.55
C ASP A 173 -13.60 -8.79 15.63
N ARG A 174 -12.30 -8.50 15.42
CA ARG A 174 -11.81 -7.43 14.52
C ARG A 174 -12.52 -7.46 13.18
N TYR A 175 -12.53 -8.61 12.50
CA TYR A 175 -13.11 -8.76 11.15
C TYR A 175 -14.65 -8.82 11.12
N SER A 176 -15.32 -8.64 12.26
CA SER A 176 -16.76 -8.30 12.29
C SER A 176 -17.01 -6.81 12.00
N ILE A 177 -15.97 -5.97 12.10
CA ILE A 177 -16.02 -4.56 11.74
C ILE A 177 -16.02 -4.47 10.21
N TRP A 178 -17.04 -3.82 9.68
CA TRP A 178 -17.30 -3.74 8.24
C TRP A 178 -16.11 -3.18 7.43
N THR A 179 -15.40 -2.16 7.94
CA THR A 179 -14.24 -1.58 7.24
C THR A 179 -13.05 -2.52 7.10
N PHE A 180 -13.05 -3.70 7.74
CA PHE A 180 -11.96 -4.68 7.65
C PHE A 180 -12.31 -5.88 6.77
N GLN A 181 -13.50 -5.87 6.16
CA GLN A 181 -14.04 -6.96 5.35
C GLN A 181 -13.87 -6.67 3.86
N SER A 182 -13.51 -7.69 3.08
CA SER A 182 -13.18 -7.56 1.65
C SER A 182 -14.22 -6.85 0.79
N GLN A 183 -15.51 -6.99 1.09
CA GLN A 183 -16.57 -6.32 0.32
C GLN A 183 -16.55 -4.78 0.41
N TRP A 184 -15.86 -4.23 1.41
CA TRP A 184 -15.70 -2.78 1.61
C TRP A 184 -14.40 -2.22 1.06
N HIS A 185 -13.63 -3.06 0.36
CA HIS A 185 -12.47 -2.70 -0.44
C HIS A 185 -12.77 -2.90 -1.93
N ASN A 186 -11.93 -2.34 -2.81
CA ASN A 186 -12.04 -2.57 -4.25
C ASN A 186 -11.50 -3.96 -4.64
N SER A 187 -12.12 -5.02 -4.10
CA SER A 187 -11.73 -6.42 -4.26
C SER A 187 -12.99 -7.28 -4.54
N PRO A 188 -12.90 -8.40 -5.27
CA PRO A 188 -14.08 -9.21 -5.61
C PRO A 188 -14.67 -9.98 -4.42
N THR A 189 -15.98 -10.15 -4.41
CA THR A 189 -16.65 -11.26 -3.70
C THR A 189 -16.86 -12.39 -4.70
N ILE A 190 -16.34 -13.57 -4.40
CA ILE A 190 -16.33 -14.72 -5.31
C ILE A 190 -17.36 -15.74 -4.82
N ASN A 191 -18.36 -16.06 -5.64
CA ASN A 191 -19.42 -17.02 -5.30
C ASN A 191 -20.18 -16.67 -4.00
N GLY A 192 -20.29 -15.37 -3.70
CA GLY A 192 -20.91 -14.88 -2.46
C GLY A 192 -20.04 -15.06 -1.21
N ILE A 193 -18.76 -15.42 -1.38
CA ILE A 193 -17.79 -15.63 -0.31
C ILE A 193 -16.74 -14.53 -0.33
N GLU A 194 -16.49 -13.98 0.86
CA GLU A 194 -15.50 -12.94 1.13
C GLU A 194 -14.13 -13.54 1.47
N GLN A 195 -13.10 -12.70 1.48
CA GLN A 195 -11.79 -13.11 1.97
C GLN A 195 -11.79 -13.31 3.49
N GLU A 196 -10.90 -14.19 3.95
CA GLU A 196 -10.70 -14.47 5.38
C GLU A 196 -9.35 -13.96 5.89
N CYS A 197 -9.25 -13.84 7.22
CA CYS A 197 -8.02 -13.46 7.92
C CYS A 197 -7.22 -14.68 8.36
N GLY A 198 -5.89 -14.60 8.30
CA GLY A 198 -5.01 -15.68 8.76
C GLY A 198 -3.80 -15.89 7.85
N PRO A 199 -2.76 -16.57 8.36
CA PRO A 199 -1.47 -16.70 7.66
C PRO A 199 -1.56 -17.45 6.33
N GLN A 200 -2.61 -18.24 6.11
CA GLN A 200 -2.87 -18.93 4.85
C GLN A 200 -3.55 -18.04 3.78
N TYR A 201 -4.14 -16.92 4.17
CA TYR A 201 -4.92 -16.08 3.27
C TYR A 201 -4.06 -14.95 2.72
N ALA A 202 -3.49 -15.18 1.55
CA ALA A 202 -2.58 -14.26 0.87
C ALA A 202 -2.65 -14.43 -0.65
N ALA A 203 -2.10 -13.47 -1.38
CA ALA A 203 -1.87 -13.66 -2.80
C ALA A 203 -0.89 -14.83 -3.02
N GLN A 204 -1.21 -15.71 -3.96
CA GLN A 204 -0.35 -16.84 -4.34
C GLN A 204 0.91 -16.36 -5.06
N TYR A 205 0.79 -15.26 -5.81
CA TYR A 205 1.93 -14.53 -6.35
C TYR A 205 1.56 -13.06 -6.59
N ALA A 206 2.61 -12.23 -6.67
CA ALA A 206 2.53 -10.87 -7.16
C ALA A 206 3.76 -10.58 -8.02
N LYS A 207 3.56 -9.90 -9.14
CA LYS A 207 4.61 -9.58 -10.10
C LYS A 207 4.43 -8.20 -10.69
N TYR A 208 5.45 -7.37 -10.50
CA TYR A 208 5.60 -6.14 -11.25
C TYR A 208 6.45 -6.36 -12.51
N THR A 209 6.01 -5.81 -13.63
CA THR A 209 6.74 -5.77 -14.90
C THR A 209 6.79 -4.32 -15.42
N LYS A 210 8.00 -3.77 -15.54
CA LYS A 210 8.23 -2.48 -16.18
C LYS A 210 7.89 -2.56 -17.67
N LEU A 211 7.15 -1.58 -18.17
CA LEU A 211 6.84 -1.40 -19.59
C LEU A 211 7.55 -0.15 -20.12
N GLU A 212 7.62 -0.01 -21.45
CA GLU A 212 8.24 1.16 -22.11
C GLU A 212 7.58 2.48 -21.68
N ASN A 213 6.24 2.50 -21.60
CA ASN A 213 5.42 3.67 -21.28
C ASN A 213 4.50 3.44 -20.08
N GLY A 214 5.00 2.72 -19.05
CA GLY A 214 4.25 2.48 -17.82
C GLY A 214 4.68 1.22 -17.09
N GLY A 215 3.71 0.57 -16.45
CA GLY A 215 3.94 -0.60 -15.61
C GLY A 215 2.74 -1.53 -15.60
N GLN A 216 3.02 -2.81 -15.36
CA GLN A 216 2.02 -3.84 -15.18
C GLN A 216 2.22 -4.54 -13.84
N PHE A 217 1.15 -4.66 -13.08
CA PHE A 217 1.12 -5.42 -11.84
C PHE A 217 0.12 -6.56 -11.97
N GLU A 218 0.62 -7.79 -11.85
CA GLU A 218 -0.17 -9.01 -11.91
C GLU A 218 -0.13 -9.71 -10.54
N ALA A 219 -1.30 -10.10 -10.02
CA ALA A 219 -1.40 -10.84 -8.76
C ALA A 219 -2.42 -11.98 -8.87
N ASP A 220 -2.15 -13.12 -8.22
CA ASP A 220 -3.15 -14.18 -8.03
C ASP A 220 -3.72 -14.14 -6.61
N ILE A 221 -4.96 -13.70 -6.47
CA ILE A 221 -5.59 -13.46 -5.17
C ILE A 221 -6.42 -14.64 -4.67
N ALA A 222 -6.49 -15.76 -5.41
CA ALA A 222 -7.32 -16.89 -5.01
C ALA A 222 -6.97 -17.45 -3.63
N GLY A 223 -5.70 -17.35 -3.23
CA GLY A 223 -5.24 -17.78 -1.90
C GLY A 223 -5.85 -16.99 -0.74
N ALA A 224 -6.43 -15.80 -0.98
CA ALA A 224 -7.09 -15.00 0.06
C ALA A 224 -8.52 -15.48 0.40
N TYR A 225 -9.06 -16.42 -0.37
CA TYR A 225 -10.42 -16.92 -0.19
C TYR A 225 -10.40 -18.32 0.42
N PRO A 226 -11.39 -18.64 1.27
CA PRO A 226 -11.57 -19.99 1.79
C PRO A 226 -12.06 -20.94 0.67
N THR A 227 -11.96 -22.24 0.91
CA THR A 227 -12.28 -23.29 -0.09
C THR A 227 -13.72 -23.21 -0.62
N GLU A 228 -14.61 -22.66 0.20
CA GLU A 228 -16.03 -22.42 -0.03
C GLU A 228 -16.27 -21.45 -1.19
N ALA A 229 -15.32 -20.54 -1.47
CA ALA A 229 -15.38 -19.65 -2.62
C ALA A 229 -15.22 -20.40 -3.96
N GLN A 230 -14.69 -21.63 -3.93
CA GLN A 230 -14.47 -22.48 -5.11
C GLN A 230 -13.57 -21.82 -6.17
N VAL A 231 -12.66 -20.93 -5.75
CA VAL A 231 -11.67 -20.30 -6.61
C VAL A 231 -10.34 -21.06 -6.55
N LYS A 232 -9.78 -21.45 -7.70
CA LYS A 232 -8.44 -22.07 -7.76
C LYS A 232 -7.36 -21.04 -8.08
N SER A 233 -7.65 -20.13 -9.01
CA SER A 233 -6.80 -19.00 -9.38
C SER A 233 -7.65 -17.80 -9.81
N TRP A 234 -7.19 -16.59 -9.47
CA TRP A 234 -7.82 -15.34 -9.88
C TRP A 234 -6.75 -14.31 -10.17
N SER A 235 -6.60 -13.93 -11.45
CA SER A 235 -5.56 -12.99 -11.87
C SER A 235 -6.11 -11.57 -11.88
N GLU A 236 -5.55 -10.73 -11.02
CA GLU A 236 -5.68 -9.29 -11.15
C GLU A 236 -4.53 -8.77 -12.02
N ASP A 237 -4.86 -7.94 -13.00
CA ASP A 237 -3.92 -7.31 -13.91
C ASP A 237 -4.19 -5.81 -13.95
N SER A 238 -3.40 -5.05 -13.21
CA SER A 238 -3.48 -3.59 -13.15
C SER A 238 -2.39 -2.99 -14.02
N LYS A 239 -2.78 -2.28 -15.08
CA LYS A 239 -1.88 -1.75 -16.11
C LYS A 239 -2.13 -0.28 -16.43
N ILE A 240 -1.04 0.48 -16.53
CA ILE A 240 -1.00 1.79 -17.19
C ILE A 240 -0.12 1.65 -18.44
N GLU A 241 -0.64 1.94 -19.64
CA GLU A 241 0.13 1.93 -20.89
C GLU A 241 -0.41 2.93 -21.93
N ASP A 242 0.50 3.59 -22.64
CA ASP A 242 0.16 4.45 -23.78
C ASP A 242 0.18 3.67 -25.10
N SER A 243 -0.87 2.91 -25.39
CA SER A 243 -0.91 2.04 -26.60
C SER A 243 -1.59 2.66 -27.83
N TRP A 244 -2.23 3.84 -27.73
CA TRP A 244 -2.99 4.44 -28.85
C TRP A 244 -3.00 5.99 -28.91
N GLY A 245 -1.95 6.65 -28.42
CA GLY A 245 -1.83 8.11 -28.48
C GLY A 245 -2.83 8.85 -27.59
N LYS A 246 -3.44 8.14 -26.64
CA LYS A 246 -4.22 8.62 -25.50
C LYS A 246 -4.12 7.55 -24.40
N HIS A 247 -3.60 7.94 -23.24
CA HIS A 247 -3.43 7.15 -22.00
C HIS A 247 -4.53 6.08 -21.80
N ILE A 248 -4.25 4.81 -22.12
CA ILE A 248 -5.16 3.70 -21.82
C ILE A 248 -4.82 3.16 -20.44
N ASN A 249 -5.83 3.11 -19.58
CA ASN A 249 -5.69 2.59 -18.22
C ASN A 249 -6.64 1.40 -18.13
N ARG A 250 -6.08 0.25 -17.79
CA ARG A 250 -6.83 -1.00 -17.75
C ARG A 250 -6.52 -1.69 -16.44
N VAL A 251 -7.49 -1.66 -15.54
CA VAL A 251 -7.56 -2.63 -14.44
C VAL A 251 -8.41 -3.78 -14.95
N SER A 252 -7.83 -4.97 -15.04
CA SER A 252 -8.54 -6.19 -15.42
C SER A 252 -8.59 -7.13 -14.24
N LEU A 253 -9.80 -7.44 -13.80
CA LEU A 253 -10.05 -8.55 -12.90
C LEU A 253 -10.41 -9.73 -13.79
N VAL A 254 -9.41 -10.55 -14.15
CA VAL A 254 -9.60 -11.66 -15.08
C VAL A 254 -9.45 -12.97 -14.34
N PRO A 255 -10.55 -13.70 -14.11
CA PRO A 255 -10.41 -15.09 -13.70
C PRO A 255 -9.65 -15.85 -14.78
N LYS A 256 -8.50 -16.46 -14.44
CA LYS A 256 -7.79 -17.33 -15.38
C LYS A 256 -8.71 -18.52 -15.65
N LYS A 257 -9.12 -18.62 -16.92
CA LYS A 257 -10.31 -19.29 -17.49
C LYS A 257 -10.53 -20.78 -17.15
N GLU A 258 -9.71 -21.38 -16.30
CA GLU A 258 -9.69 -22.84 -16.09
C GLU A 258 -10.53 -23.34 -14.90
N SER A 259 -11.16 -22.47 -14.09
CA SER A 259 -11.78 -22.96 -12.84
C SER A 259 -12.99 -22.25 -12.23
N LEU A 260 -13.50 -21.15 -12.77
CA LEU A 260 -14.64 -20.46 -12.14
C LEU A 260 -15.98 -20.89 -12.74
N GLU A 261 -16.70 -21.73 -11.98
CA GLU A 261 -18.16 -21.87 -12.08
C GLU A 261 -18.80 -20.93 -11.04
N GLY A 262 -19.71 -20.05 -11.47
CA GLY A 262 -20.56 -19.27 -10.55
C GLY A 262 -20.66 -17.75 -10.83
N GLN A 263 -21.13 -17.00 -9.83
CA GLN A 263 -21.39 -15.55 -9.89
C GLN A 263 -20.34 -14.79 -9.10
N PHE A 264 -19.86 -13.66 -9.63
CA PHE A 264 -18.92 -12.78 -8.95
C PHE A 264 -19.49 -11.36 -8.90
N THR A 265 -19.22 -10.68 -7.80
CA THR A 265 -19.59 -9.28 -7.60
C THR A 265 -18.34 -8.50 -7.25
N VAL A 266 -18.13 -7.38 -7.92
CA VAL A 266 -17.11 -6.40 -7.54
C VAL A 266 -17.86 -5.13 -7.20
N THR A 267 -17.67 -4.64 -5.98
CA THR A 267 -18.23 -3.36 -5.54
C THR A 267 -17.14 -2.31 -5.68
N PHE A 268 -17.45 -1.22 -6.39
CA PHE A 268 -16.57 -0.07 -6.49
C PHE A 268 -17.06 1.02 -5.55
N HIS A 269 -16.17 1.53 -4.71
CA HIS A 269 -16.46 2.64 -3.80
C HIS A 269 -15.98 3.95 -4.44
N LEU A 270 -16.93 4.85 -4.71
CA LEU A 270 -16.74 6.17 -5.32
C LEU A 270 -16.69 7.27 -4.25
#